data_AF-A0A2T3W600-F1
#
_entry.id   AF-A0A2T3W600-F1
#
_cell.length_a   1.000
_cell.length_b   1.000
_cell.length_c   1.000
_cell.angle_alpha   90.00
_cell.angle_beta   90.00
_cell.angle_gamma   90.00
#
_symmetry.space_group_name_H-M   'P 1'
#
loop_
_entity.id
_entity.type
_entity.pdbx_description
1 polymer ?
#
loop_
_entity_poly.entity_id
_entity_poly.type
_entity_poly.pdbx_seq_one_letter_code
_entity_poly.pdbx_strand_id
1 'polypeptide(L)'
;MPDAQRPPDPTAEPLLCPPAPHELLALAEEVAALHRSLERLAQADHLERLLKLIARPGWTTPAEYELLRGGVAHMQMHVRALHDAQAALLRGAQLVGGRS
;
A
#
# COMPACT_ATOMS: atom_id res chain seq x y z
N MET A 1 -31.51 39.20 43.04
CA MET A 1 -32.55 38.82 42.05
C MET A 1 -31.84 38.44 40.77
N PRO A 2 -32.18 37.30 40.15
CA PRO A 2 -31.21 36.31 39.66
C PRO A 2 -30.89 36.41 38.17
N ASP A 3 -29.68 35.93 37.84
CA ASP A 3 -29.27 35.44 36.52
C ASP A 3 -30.30 34.43 35.99
N ALA A 4 -30.98 34.79 34.89
CA ALA A 4 -31.84 33.88 34.16
C ALA A 4 -31.02 33.21 33.06
N GLN A 5 -30.39 32.08 33.40
CA GLN A 5 -29.80 31.15 32.44
C GLN A 5 -30.89 30.67 31.47
N ARG A 6 -30.81 31.07 30.20
CA ARG A 6 -31.69 30.56 29.13
C ARG A 6 -31.45 29.04 28.96
N PRO A 7 -32.50 28.20 28.85
CA PRO A 7 -32.31 26.78 28.61
C PRO A 7 -31.69 26.53 27.23
N PRO A 8 -30.82 25.52 27.06
CA PRO A 8 -30.33 25.13 25.75
C PRO A 8 -31.49 24.59 24.91
N ASP A 9 -31.56 25.04 23.66
CA ASP A 9 -32.56 24.61 22.69
C ASP A 9 -32.36 23.11 22.38
N PRO A 10 -33.37 22.23 22.61
CA PRO A 10 -33.27 20.80 22.31
C PRO A 10 -33.28 20.51 20.79
N THR A 11 -33.42 21.54 19.96
CA THR A 11 -33.49 21.47 18.49
C THR A 11 -32.19 21.93 17.83
N ALA A 12 -31.05 21.82 18.50
CA ALA A 12 -29.77 21.90 17.82
C ALA A 12 -29.59 20.62 17.02
N GLU A 13 -30.08 20.62 15.78
CA GLU A 13 -29.72 19.62 14.76
C GLU A 13 -28.20 19.43 14.82
N PRO A 14 -27.69 18.19 14.84
CA PRO A 14 -26.26 17.98 14.76
C PRO A 14 -25.81 18.66 13.47
N LEU A 15 -24.95 19.68 13.62
CA LEU A 15 -24.21 20.29 12.52
C LEU A 15 -23.51 19.14 11.80
N LEU A 16 -24.16 18.62 10.76
CA LEU A 16 -23.58 17.69 9.81
C LEU A 16 -22.43 18.48 9.19
N CYS A 17 -21.23 18.32 9.75
CA CYS A 17 -20.01 18.73 9.09
C CYS A 17 -20.13 18.18 7.66
N PRO A 18 -20.14 19.04 6.62
CA PRO A 18 -20.18 18.53 5.26
C PRO A 18 -19.01 17.56 5.12
N PRO A 19 -19.21 16.37 4.51
CA PRO A 19 -18.13 15.42 4.33
C PRO A 19 -17.01 16.16 3.62
N ALA A 20 -15.83 16.16 4.23
CA ALA A 20 -14.67 16.85 3.67
C ALA A 20 -14.52 16.42 2.19
N PRO A 21 -14.21 17.35 1.28
CA PRO A 21 -13.99 17.02 -0.12
C PRO A 21 -12.90 15.94 -0.15
N HIS A 22 -13.25 14.76 -0.63
CA HIS A 22 -12.29 13.66 -0.73
C HIS A 22 -11.25 14.07 -1.76
N GLU A 23 -9.96 14.14 -1.38
CA GLU A 23 -8.86 14.52 -2.27
C GLU A 23 -8.52 13.37 -3.24
N LEU A 24 -9.46 13.02 -4.11
CA LEU A 24 -9.32 11.93 -5.09
C LEU A 24 -8.16 12.18 -6.07
N LEU A 25 -7.83 13.46 -6.32
CA LEU A 25 -6.69 13.82 -7.16
C LEU A 25 -5.36 13.41 -6.50
N ALA A 26 -5.16 13.74 -5.22
CA ALA A 26 -3.96 13.34 -4.48
C ALA A 26 -3.83 11.81 -4.43
N LEU A 27 -4.94 11.11 -4.15
CA LEU A 27 -4.96 9.65 -4.15
C LEU A 27 -4.61 9.04 -5.53
N ALA A 28 -5.11 9.62 -6.61
CA ALA A 28 -4.78 9.17 -7.97
C ALA A 28 -3.30 9.35 -8.29
N GLU A 29 -2.70 10.45 -7.84
CA GLU A 29 -1.26 10.70 -7.96
C GLU A 29 -0.43 9.67 -7.17
N GLU A 30 -0.86 9.34 -5.95
CA GLU A 30 -0.22 8.31 -5.11
C GLU A 30 -0.29 6.93 -5.77
N VAL A 31 -1.45 6.53 -6.29
CA VAL A 31 -1.62 5.26 -7.01
C VAL A 31 -0.72 5.22 -8.25
N ALA A 32 -0.66 6.32 -9.02
CA ALA A 32 0.21 6.40 -10.19
C ALA A 32 1.71 6.35 -9.82
N ALA A 33 2.10 6.97 -8.69
CA ALA A 33 3.47 6.92 -8.18
C ALA A 33 3.87 5.50 -7.72
N LEU A 34 2.95 4.79 -7.07
CA LEU A 34 3.14 3.38 -6.70
C LEU A 34 3.31 2.53 -7.96
N HIS A 35 2.41 2.65 -8.94
CA HIS A 35 2.49 1.93 -10.21
C HIS A 35 3.85 2.07 -10.89
N ARG A 36 4.31 3.32 -11.09
CA ARG A 36 5.63 3.59 -11.70
C ARG A 36 6.80 3.01 -10.90
N SER A 37 6.68 2.97 -9.57
CA SER A 37 7.74 2.42 -8.73
C SER A 37 7.81 0.90 -8.84
N LEU A 38 6.65 0.23 -8.98
CA LEU A 38 6.59 -1.21 -9.20
C LEU A 38 7.06 -1.60 -10.60
N GLU A 39 6.73 -0.81 -11.63
CA GLU A 39 7.26 -1.02 -12.98
C GLU A 39 8.79 -0.92 -13.01
N ARG A 40 9.35 0.13 -12.38
CA ARG A 40 10.82 0.29 -12.28
C ARG A 40 11.46 -0.88 -11.53
N LEU A 41 10.82 -1.36 -10.46
CA LEU A 41 11.31 -2.53 -9.73
C LEU A 41 11.27 -3.80 -10.59
N ALA A 42 10.21 -4.00 -11.38
CA ALA A 42 10.06 -5.15 -12.27
C ALA A 42 11.05 -5.12 -13.46
N GLN A 43 11.46 -3.93 -13.91
CA GLN A 43 12.44 -3.75 -14.98
C GLN A 43 13.90 -3.83 -14.49
N ALA A 44 14.13 -3.89 -13.18
CA ALA A 44 15.48 -3.95 -12.63
C ALA A 44 16.13 -5.32 -12.91
N ASP A 45 17.37 -5.30 -13.41
CA ASP A 45 18.13 -6.50 -13.79
C ASP A 45 18.86 -7.18 -12.62
N HIS A 46 18.63 -6.74 -11.39
CA HIS A 46 19.39 -7.16 -10.21
C HIS A 46 19.36 -8.68 -9.98
N LEU A 47 18.19 -9.31 -10.11
CA LEU A 47 18.05 -10.75 -9.94
C LEU A 47 18.68 -11.54 -11.09
N GLU A 48 18.62 -11.03 -12.33
CA GLU A 48 19.32 -11.64 -13.47
C GLU A 48 20.84 -11.57 -13.30
N ARG A 49 21.36 -10.43 -12.83
CA ARG A 49 22.77 -10.27 -12.50
C ARG A 49 23.18 -11.19 -11.36
N LEU A 50 22.32 -11.34 -10.34
CA LEU A 50 22.54 -12.31 -9.28
C LEU A 50 22.66 -13.73 -9.85
N LEU A 51 21.74 -14.18 -10.71
CA LEU A 51 21.81 -15.50 -11.36
C LEU A 51 23.14 -15.74 -12.10
N LYS A 52 23.67 -14.73 -12.79
CA LYS A 52 24.97 -14.82 -13.48
C LYS A 52 26.13 -14.97 -12.50
N LEU A 53 26.05 -14.35 -11.32
CA LEU A 53 27.03 -14.53 -10.27
C LEU A 53 26.91 -15.93 -9.63
N ILE A 54 25.68 -16.43 -9.44
CA ILE A 54 25.37 -17.75 -8.82
C ILE A 54 25.87 -18.95 -9.57
N ALA A 55 26.04 -18.81 -10.88
CA ALA A 55 26.57 -19.87 -11.72
C ALA A 55 28.09 -20.07 -11.60
N ARG A 56 28.83 -19.19 -10.92
CA ARG A 56 30.30 -19.26 -10.89
C ARG A 56 30.79 -20.32 -9.88
N PRO A 57 31.67 -21.26 -10.28
CA PRO A 57 32.19 -22.27 -9.37
C PRO A 57 33.01 -21.63 -8.23
N GLY A 58 32.82 -22.13 -7.01
CA GLY A 58 33.51 -21.64 -5.81
C GLY A 58 32.98 -20.33 -5.23
N TRP A 59 31.84 -19.83 -5.68
CA TRP A 59 31.34 -18.52 -5.29
C TRP A 59 30.70 -18.44 -3.90
N THR A 60 30.26 -19.56 -3.32
CA THR A 60 29.51 -19.50 -2.06
C THR A 60 29.89 -20.62 -1.10
N THR A 61 30.02 -20.27 0.17
CA THR A 61 30.06 -21.18 1.32
C THR A 61 28.63 -21.61 1.70
N PRO A 62 28.45 -22.69 2.48
CA PRO A 62 27.12 -23.10 2.94
C PRO A 62 26.36 -22.01 3.71
N ALA A 63 27.05 -21.20 4.53
CA ALA A 63 26.42 -20.11 5.28
C ALA A 63 25.93 -18.98 4.36
N GLU A 64 26.73 -18.61 3.36
CA GLU A 64 26.35 -17.60 2.37
C GLU A 64 25.20 -18.07 1.48
N TYR A 65 25.16 -19.38 1.14
CA TYR A 65 24.04 -19.97 0.43
C TYR A 65 22.74 -19.83 1.23
N GLU A 66 22.75 -20.17 2.52
CA GLU A 66 21.57 -20.06 3.37
C GLU A 66 21.11 -18.61 3.55
N LEU A 67 22.06 -17.66 3.67
CA LEU A 67 21.77 -16.23 3.71
C LEU A 67 21.04 -15.77 2.43
N LEU A 68 21.58 -16.11 1.26
CA LEU A 68 20.98 -15.79 -0.04
C LEU A 68 19.59 -16.43 -0.20
N ARG A 69 19.45 -17.70 0.20
CA ARG A 69 18.18 -18.43 0.17
C ARG A 69 17.12 -17.75 1.03
N GLY A 70 17.48 -17.35 2.25
CA GLY A 70 16.60 -16.58 3.14
C GLY A 70 16.18 -15.24 2.54
N GLY A 71 17.13 -14.50 1.93
CA GLY A 71 16.85 -13.25 1.23
C GLY A 71 15.87 -13.41 0.08
N VAL A 72 16.08 -14.41 -0.79
CA VAL A 72 15.18 -14.71 -1.92
C VAL A 72 13.78 -15.09 -1.41
N ALA A 73 13.69 -15.94 -0.38
CA ALA A 73 12.41 -16.31 0.20
C ALA A 73 11.65 -15.10 0.76
N HIS A 74 12.34 -14.18 1.45
CA HIS A 74 11.75 -12.97 1.98
C HIS A 74 11.27 -12.01 0.88
N MET A 75 12.04 -11.86 -0.20
CA MET A 75 11.60 -11.08 -1.37
C MET A 75 10.35 -11.69 -2.02
N GLN A 76 10.28 -13.03 -2.15
CA GLN A 76 9.09 -13.70 -2.67
C GLN A 76 7.86 -13.48 -1.79
N MET A 77 8.02 -13.41 -0.47
CA MET A 77 6.92 -13.07 0.44
C MET A 77 6.39 -11.66 0.18
N HIS A 78 7.27 -10.68 0.00
CA HIS A 78 6.86 -9.30 -0.31
C HIS A 78 6.14 -9.20 -1.66
N VAL A 79 6.59 -9.91 -2.70
CA VAL A 79 5.92 -9.95 -4.00
C VAL A 79 4.49 -10.46 -3.87
N ARG A 80 4.28 -11.55 -3.13
CA ARG A 80 2.95 -12.11 -2.87
C ARG A 80 2.06 -11.15 -2.09
N ALA A 81 2.59 -10.60 -0.99
CA ALA A 81 1.85 -9.66 -0.15
C ALA A 81 1.40 -8.42 -0.95
N LEU A 82 2.28 -7.89 -1.80
CA LEU A 82 1.97 -6.75 -2.65
C LEU A 82 0.91 -7.07 -3.71
N HIS A 83 1.01 -8.25 -4.34
CA HIS A 83 0.00 -8.71 -5.30
C HIS A 83 -1.38 -8.83 -4.63
N ASP A 84 -1.45 -9.45 -3.46
CA ASP A 84 -2.70 -9.63 -2.72
C ASP A 84 -3.29 -8.29 -2.27
N ALA A 85 -2.44 -7.34 -1.87
CA ALA A 85 -2.84 -5.99 -1.52
C ALA A 85 -3.43 -5.22 -2.72
N GLN A 86 -2.80 -5.29 -3.90
CA GLN A 86 -3.35 -4.69 -5.13
C GLN A 86 -4.73 -5.25 -5.47
N ALA A 87 -4.87 -6.57 -5.39
CA ALA A 87 -6.14 -7.24 -5.66
C ALA A 87 -7.22 -6.83 -4.64
N ALA A 88 -6.86 -6.69 -3.36
CA ALA A 88 -7.75 -6.22 -2.31
C ALA A 88 -8.19 -4.76 -2.52
N LEU A 89 -7.28 -3.87 -2.90
CA LEU A 89 -7.59 -2.46 -3.21
C LEU A 89 -8.58 -2.37 -4.38
N LEU A 90 -8.33 -3.11 -5.46
CA LEU A 90 -9.21 -3.11 -6.63
C LEU A 90 -10.62 -3.64 -6.27
N ARG A 91 -10.71 -4.76 -5.54
CA ARG A 91 -12.00 -5.28 -5.06
C ARG A 91 -12.72 -4.28 -4.16
N GLY A 92 -12.01 -3.65 -3.22
CA GLY A 92 -12.56 -2.64 -2.32
C GLY A 92 -13.13 -1.44 -3.09
N ALA A 93 -12.38 -0.93 -4.07
CA ALA A 93 -12.83 0.16 -4.94
C ALA A 93 -14.07 -0.22 -5.75
N GLN A 94 -14.11 -1.43 -6.33
CA GLN A 94 -15.27 -1.94 -7.07
C GLN A 94 -16.52 -2.07 -6.18
N LEU A 95 -16.36 -2.55 -4.96
CA LEU A 95 -17.46 -2.67 -4.01
C LEU A 95 -18.05 -1.30 -3.66
N VAL A 96 -17.22 -0.28 -3.46
CA VAL A 96 -17.70 1.10 -3.18
C VAL A 96 -18.34 1.71 -4.43
N GLY A 97 -17.70 1.59 -5.59
CA GLY A 97 -18.20 2.16 -6.84
C GLY A 97 -19.49 1.51 -7.37
N GLY A 98 -19.70 0.22 -7.12
CA GLY A 98 -20.93 -0.49 -7.50
C GLY A 98 -22.13 -0.26 -6.57
N ARG A 99 -21.96 0.49 -5.48
CA ARG A 99 -23.04 0.91 -4.55
C ARG A 99 -23.58 2.31 -4.87
N SER A 100 -23.12 2.93 -5.96
CA SER A 100 -23.50 4.28 -6.42
C SER A 100 -24.46 4.23 -7.59
#